data_AF-A0A955XHC9-F1
#
_entry.id   AF-A0A955XHC9-F1
#
_cell.length_a   1.000
_cell.length_b   1.000
_cell.length_c   1.000
_cell.angle_alpha   90.00
_cell.angle_beta   90.00
_cell.angle_gamma   90.00
#
_symmetry.space_group_name_H-M   'P 1'
#
loop_
_entity.id
_entity.type
_entity.pdbx_description
1 polymer ?
#
loop_
_entity_poly.entity_id
_entity_poly.type
_entity_poly.pdbx_seq_one_letter_code
_entity_poly.pdbx_strand_id
1 'polypeptide(L)'
;MRRWWAPAALLMLLGAAGCPGFGDKTLAELEGIETATWEADVKPILAAYCWRCHGQSTANGAPNSLFSYEQAVGQAERILVRTVQQQTMPPSGSKPTDTERALLEAWVAAGTPRGTPGVEVDAAMPDMGVEGDAGAIPERPTWDDHISPIVELNCAFAGCHAGEEPEGHLNLSTYAGFEAGGINGDLKGGGDPTMSLIIDRLRARNGWSVMPDGGPMLPEMQIQLFEAWIAAGAPEE
;
A
#
# COMPACT_ATOMS: atom_id res chain seq x y z
N MET A 1 60.09 -49.74 8.95
CA MET A 1 58.93 -49.27 9.74
C MET A 1 59.30 -47.86 10.19
N ARG A 2 58.66 -46.74 9.88
CA ARG A 2 57.30 -46.36 9.42
C ARG A 2 57.44 -45.22 8.41
N ARG A 3 56.74 -45.29 7.28
CA ARG A 3 56.63 -44.18 6.31
C ARG A 3 55.55 -43.21 6.80
N TRP A 4 55.88 -41.94 6.97
CA TRP A 4 54.93 -40.88 7.29
C TRP A 4 54.22 -40.45 6.00
N TRP A 5 52.91 -40.64 5.94
CA TRP A 5 52.07 -40.15 4.85
C TRP A 5 51.38 -38.89 5.36
N ALA A 6 51.71 -37.73 4.76
CA ALA A 6 50.92 -36.53 4.91
C ALA A 6 49.62 -36.68 4.09
N PRO A 7 48.43 -36.35 4.62
CA PRO A 7 47.25 -36.28 3.78
C PRO A 7 47.33 -34.98 2.97
N ALA A 8 47.36 -35.12 1.64
CA ALA A 8 47.14 -34.01 0.72
C ALA A 8 45.70 -33.52 0.93
N ALA A 9 45.55 -32.31 1.48
CA ALA A 9 44.28 -31.59 1.50
C ALA A 9 43.96 -31.20 0.06
N LEU A 10 43.10 -31.99 -0.58
CA LEU A 10 42.49 -31.67 -1.87
C LEU A 10 41.52 -30.52 -1.63
N LEU A 11 41.99 -29.28 -1.82
CA LEU A 11 41.10 -28.12 -1.95
C LEU A 11 40.23 -28.36 -3.19
N MET A 12 38.97 -28.75 -2.96
CA MET A 12 37.92 -28.62 -3.96
C MET A 12 37.77 -27.12 -4.26
N LEU A 13 38.33 -26.70 -5.39
CA LEU A 13 37.92 -25.48 -6.08
C LEU A 13 36.46 -25.65 -6.47
N LEU A 14 35.55 -25.18 -5.61
CA LEU A 14 34.20 -24.82 -6.05
C LEU A 14 34.34 -23.64 -7.00
N GLY A 15 34.43 -23.96 -8.30
CA GLY A 15 34.17 -22.99 -9.35
C GLY A 15 32.72 -22.56 -9.23
N ALA A 16 32.49 -21.33 -8.77
CA ALA A 16 31.24 -20.64 -8.98
C ALA A 16 31.10 -20.46 -10.51
N ALA A 17 30.39 -21.38 -11.14
CA ALA A 17 29.82 -21.17 -12.45
C ALA A 17 28.78 -20.05 -12.28
N GLY A 18 29.23 -18.81 -12.48
CA GLY A 18 28.36 -17.66 -12.57
C GLY A 18 27.36 -17.90 -13.69
N CYS A 19 26.07 -17.88 -13.35
CA CYS A 19 25.01 -17.80 -14.34
C CYS A 19 25.26 -16.55 -15.21
N PRO A 20 25.42 -16.68 -16.53
CA PRO A 20 25.52 -15.52 -17.40
C PRO A 20 24.14 -14.87 -17.49
N GLY A 21 23.99 -13.64 -17.02
CA GLY A 21 22.68 -12.98 -17.09
C GLY A 21 22.53 -11.59 -16.46
N PHE A 22 23.51 -11.08 -15.71
CA PHE A 22 23.46 -9.71 -15.21
C PHE A 22 24.66 -8.94 -15.71
N GLY A 23 24.46 -8.24 -16.83
CA GLY A 23 25.41 -7.26 -17.34
C GLY A 23 25.52 -6.10 -16.35
N ASP A 24 26.74 -5.89 -15.87
CA ASP A 24 27.42 -4.61 -15.67
C ASP A 24 26.59 -3.43 -15.15
N LYS A 25 25.69 -3.66 -14.19
CA LYS A 25 25.14 -2.56 -13.40
C LYS A 25 26.25 -2.00 -12.54
N THR A 26 26.55 -0.72 -12.70
CA THR A 26 27.59 -0.04 -11.93
C THR A 26 27.23 -0.08 -10.44
N LEU A 27 28.23 -0.14 -9.55
CA LEU A 27 27.99 -0.13 -8.10
C LEU A 27 27.11 1.06 -7.66
N ALA A 28 27.26 2.22 -8.30
CA ALA A 28 26.43 3.40 -8.07
C ALA A 28 24.96 3.23 -8.50
N GLU A 29 24.67 2.39 -9.51
CA GLU A 29 23.29 2.07 -9.91
C GLU A 29 22.66 0.99 -9.01
N LEU A 30 23.48 0.22 -8.29
CA LEU A 30 23.03 -0.79 -7.33
C LEU A 30 22.76 -0.18 -5.94
N GLU A 31 23.51 0.84 -5.53
CA GLU A 31 23.36 1.51 -4.22
C GLU A 31 21.94 2.10 -4.01
N GLY A 32 21.28 2.60 -5.06
CA GLY A 32 19.89 3.07 -4.98
C GLY A 32 18.82 1.98 -5.09
N ILE A 33 19.19 0.78 -5.54
CA ILE A 33 18.27 -0.35 -5.75
C ILE A 33 18.16 -1.20 -4.48
N GLU A 34 19.20 -1.27 -3.65
CA GLU A 34 19.22 -2.10 -2.43
C GLU A 34 18.18 -1.68 -1.36
N THR A 35 17.63 -0.46 -1.45
CA THR A 35 16.62 0.06 -0.52
C THR A 35 15.27 0.33 -1.19
N ALA A 36 14.97 -0.27 -2.34
CA ALA A 36 13.73 0.01 -3.08
C ALA A 36 12.49 -0.13 -2.19
N THR A 37 11.65 0.91 -2.14
CA THR A 37 10.44 0.98 -1.31
C THR A 37 9.17 1.11 -2.14
N TRP A 38 8.02 0.82 -1.53
CA TRP A 38 6.74 0.99 -2.18
C TRP A 38 6.47 2.45 -2.58
N GLU A 39 6.59 3.38 -1.63
CA GLU A 39 6.19 4.78 -1.86
C GLU A 39 7.11 5.49 -2.85
N ALA A 40 8.42 5.25 -2.79
CA ALA A 40 9.38 5.94 -3.66
C ALA A 40 9.49 5.28 -5.05
N ASP A 41 9.53 3.95 -5.11
CA ASP A 41 10.00 3.25 -6.32
C ASP A 41 8.90 2.46 -7.02
N VAL A 42 8.14 1.64 -6.27
CA VAL A 42 7.21 0.68 -6.88
C VAL A 42 5.89 1.32 -7.28
N LYS A 43 5.31 2.17 -6.42
CA LYS A 43 4.02 2.81 -6.67
C LYS A 43 4.02 3.65 -7.96
N PRO A 44 5.04 4.49 -8.26
CA PRO A 44 5.11 5.21 -9.54
C PRO A 44 5.14 4.27 -10.76
N ILE A 45 5.84 3.13 -10.67
CA ILE A 45 5.90 2.13 -11.74
C ILE A 45 4.51 1.52 -11.95
N LEU A 46 3.82 1.09 -10.89
CA LEU A 46 2.49 0.51 -11.02
C LEU A 46 1.47 1.53 -11.53
N ALA A 47 1.59 2.80 -11.14
CA ALA A 47 0.77 3.88 -11.66
C ALA A 47 0.94 4.08 -13.17
N ALA A 48 2.19 4.11 -13.64
CA ALA A 48 2.50 4.36 -15.03
C ALA A 48 2.07 3.21 -15.96
N TYR A 49 2.24 1.96 -15.52
CA TYR A 49 2.13 0.80 -16.41
C TYR A 49 0.96 -0.14 -16.11
N CYS A 50 0.46 -0.18 -14.87
CA CYS A 50 -0.43 -1.25 -14.42
C CYS A 50 -1.85 -0.76 -14.10
N TRP A 51 -2.01 0.40 -13.46
CA TRP A 51 -3.31 0.83 -12.92
C TRP A 51 -4.40 1.07 -13.97
N ARG A 52 -4.05 1.21 -15.24
CA ARG A 52 -5.06 1.26 -16.30
C ARG A 52 -5.95 0.01 -16.35
N CYS A 53 -5.39 -1.15 -16.02
CA CYS A 53 -6.13 -2.43 -15.98
C CYS A 53 -6.17 -3.02 -14.57
N HIS A 54 -5.10 -2.88 -13.80
CA HIS A 54 -4.95 -3.35 -12.43
C HIS A 54 -5.07 -2.20 -11.43
N GLY A 55 -5.90 -1.19 -11.73
CA GLY A 55 -6.14 -0.06 -10.84
C GLY A 55 -7.17 -0.40 -9.78
N GLN A 56 -7.67 0.64 -9.13
CA GLN A 56 -8.63 0.54 -8.05
C GLN A 56 -9.82 -0.39 -8.38
N SER A 57 -10.33 -0.26 -9.60
CA SER A 57 -11.20 -1.25 -10.22
C SER A 57 -10.43 -1.98 -11.33
N THR A 58 -10.55 -3.30 -11.36
CA THR A 58 -9.93 -4.09 -12.42
C THR A 58 -10.68 -3.92 -13.75
N ALA A 59 -9.93 -3.81 -14.85
CA ALA A 59 -10.48 -3.69 -16.19
C ALA A 59 -9.74 -4.61 -17.17
N ASN A 60 -10.36 -4.85 -18.33
CA ASN A 60 -9.75 -5.56 -19.45
C ASN A 60 -9.21 -6.97 -19.09
N GLY A 61 -9.91 -7.69 -18.23
CA GLY A 61 -9.56 -9.06 -17.83
C GLY A 61 -8.46 -9.17 -16.78
N ALA A 62 -8.04 -8.05 -16.17
CA ALA A 62 -7.22 -8.09 -14.96
C ALA A 62 -7.99 -8.79 -13.83
N PRO A 63 -7.44 -9.84 -13.19
CA PRO A 63 -8.16 -10.57 -12.15
C PRO A 63 -8.07 -9.90 -10.77
N ASN A 64 -7.02 -9.11 -10.52
CA ASN A 64 -6.71 -8.51 -9.22
C ASN A 64 -6.29 -7.04 -9.40
N SER A 65 -6.67 -6.19 -8.44
CA SER A 65 -6.15 -4.83 -8.30
C SER A 65 -4.70 -4.84 -7.79
N LEU A 66 -3.92 -3.85 -8.19
CA LEU A 66 -2.57 -3.54 -7.71
C LEU A 66 -2.47 -2.07 -7.24
N PHE A 67 -3.61 -1.47 -6.91
CA PHE A 67 -3.73 -0.04 -6.62
C PHE A 67 -3.13 0.34 -5.26
N SER A 68 -3.38 -0.46 -4.22
CA SER A 68 -2.82 -0.23 -2.89
C SER A 68 -1.55 -1.05 -2.64
N TYR A 69 -0.79 -0.66 -1.61
CA TYR A 69 0.37 -1.41 -1.13
C TYR A 69 0.01 -2.86 -0.80
N GLU A 70 -1.05 -3.09 -0.02
CA GLU A 70 -1.44 -4.42 0.44
C GLU A 70 -1.83 -5.32 -0.73
N GLN A 71 -2.53 -4.75 -1.73
CA GLN A 71 -2.90 -5.44 -2.95
C GLN A 71 -1.66 -5.78 -3.80
N ALA A 72 -0.72 -4.84 -3.92
CA ALA A 72 0.53 -5.07 -4.64
C ALA A 72 1.41 -6.12 -3.95
N VAL A 73 1.56 -6.06 -2.62
CA VAL A 73 2.30 -7.05 -1.81
C VAL A 73 1.68 -8.44 -1.96
N GLY A 74 0.35 -8.54 -1.89
CA GLY A 74 -0.34 -9.81 -2.10
C GLY A 74 -0.13 -10.43 -3.49
N GLN A 75 0.36 -9.66 -4.46
CA GLN A 75 0.68 -10.12 -5.82
C GLN A 75 2.18 -10.00 -6.16
N ALA A 76 3.04 -9.67 -5.20
CA ALA A 76 4.46 -9.36 -5.42
C ALA A 76 5.20 -10.45 -6.22
N GLU A 77 5.04 -11.72 -5.83
CA GLU A 77 5.66 -12.84 -6.55
C GLU A 77 5.13 -12.97 -7.99
N ARG A 78 3.84 -12.70 -8.23
CA ARG A 78 3.26 -12.75 -9.57
C ARG A 78 3.76 -11.60 -10.44
N ILE A 79 3.99 -10.42 -9.84
CA ILE A 79 4.62 -9.28 -10.50
C ILE A 79 6.05 -9.65 -10.92
N LEU A 80 6.85 -10.28 -10.05
CA LEU A 80 8.19 -10.76 -10.42
C LEU A 80 8.14 -11.70 -11.63
N VAL A 81 7.29 -12.72 -11.57
CA VAL A 81 7.24 -13.72 -12.65
C VAL A 81 6.76 -13.08 -13.96
N ARG A 82 5.65 -12.33 -13.93
CA ARG A 82 5.00 -11.88 -15.17
C ARG A 82 5.56 -10.60 -15.75
N THR A 83 6.03 -9.69 -14.90
CA THR A 83 6.52 -8.37 -15.32
C THR A 83 8.05 -8.36 -15.41
N VAL A 84 8.76 -8.95 -14.44
CA VAL A 84 10.23 -8.94 -14.43
C VAL A 84 10.80 -10.05 -15.32
N GLN A 85 10.47 -11.31 -15.03
CA GLN A 85 11.09 -12.48 -15.68
C GLN A 85 10.53 -12.75 -17.07
N GLN A 86 9.21 -12.89 -17.19
CA GLN A 86 8.56 -13.26 -18.45
C GLN A 86 8.20 -12.05 -19.32
N GLN A 87 8.12 -10.86 -18.72
CA GLN A 87 7.71 -9.63 -19.38
C GLN A 87 6.42 -9.77 -20.20
N THR A 88 5.47 -10.59 -19.75
CA THR A 88 4.16 -10.78 -20.39
C THR A 88 3.15 -9.72 -19.96
N MET A 89 3.47 -8.93 -18.93
CA MET A 89 2.68 -7.82 -18.43
C MET A 89 3.51 -6.52 -18.46
N PRO A 90 2.91 -5.37 -18.83
CA PRO A 90 1.55 -5.25 -19.39
C PRO A 90 1.42 -5.92 -20.78
N PRO A 91 0.23 -6.42 -21.15
CA PRO A 91 0.02 -7.19 -22.38
C PRO A 91 -0.09 -6.29 -23.62
N SER A 92 -0.34 -4.99 -23.42
CA SER A 92 -0.37 -3.96 -24.44
C SER A 92 0.15 -2.64 -23.85
N GLY A 93 0.62 -1.74 -24.71
CA GLY A 93 1.25 -0.48 -24.29
C GLY A 93 2.75 -0.63 -23.98
N SER A 94 3.34 0.46 -23.49
CA SER A 94 4.75 0.49 -23.07
C SER A 94 4.96 -0.41 -21.85
N LYS A 95 6.09 -1.12 -21.82
CA LYS A 95 6.49 -1.93 -20.66
C LYS A 95 7.45 -1.14 -19.77
N PRO A 96 7.55 -1.47 -18.48
CA PRO A 96 8.62 -0.95 -17.62
C PRO A 96 9.99 -1.16 -18.27
N THR A 97 10.94 -0.29 -17.96
CA THR A 97 12.35 -0.39 -18.35
C THR A 97 13.07 -1.48 -17.56
N ASP A 98 14.32 -1.79 -17.93
CA ASP A 98 15.15 -2.73 -17.18
C ASP A 98 15.46 -2.23 -15.76
N THR A 99 15.66 -0.92 -15.60
CA THR A 99 15.88 -0.29 -14.30
C THR A 99 14.63 -0.36 -13.42
N GLU A 100 13.45 -0.04 -13.97
CA GLU A 100 12.19 -0.15 -13.22
C GLU A 100 11.85 -1.60 -12.85
N ARG A 101 12.13 -2.56 -13.73
CA ARG A 101 12.03 -3.99 -13.38
C ARG A 101 12.98 -4.38 -12.26
N ALA A 102 14.19 -3.82 -12.24
CA ALA A 102 15.16 -4.09 -11.18
C ALA A 102 14.69 -3.53 -9.83
N LEU A 103 14.02 -2.37 -9.81
CA LEU A 103 13.40 -1.81 -8.60
C LEU A 103 12.26 -2.71 -8.08
N LEU A 104 11.42 -3.24 -8.98
CA LEU A 104 10.40 -4.23 -8.61
C LEU A 104 11.03 -5.50 -8.01
N GLU A 105 12.12 -6.00 -8.61
CA GLU A 105 12.86 -7.16 -8.12
C GLU A 105 13.45 -6.93 -6.73
N ALA A 106 14.12 -5.79 -6.55
CA ALA A 106 14.77 -5.44 -5.29
C ALA A 106 13.76 -5.18 -4.17
N TRP A 107 12.63 -4.53 -4.47
CA TRP A 107 11.56 -4.33 -3.49
C TRP A 107 11.04 -5.66 -2.94
N VAL A 108 10.80 -6.65 -3.80
CA VAL A 108 10.36 -7.97 -3.34
C VAL A 108 11.48 -8.71 -2.60
N ALA A 109 12.72 -8.63 -3.07
CA ALA A 109 13.88 -9.23 -2.40
C ALA A 109 14.11 -8.65 -0.99
N ALA A 110 13.82 -7.36 -0.79
CA ALA A 110 13.92 -6.66 0.48
C ALA A 110 12.74 -6.93 1.44
N GLY A 111 11.80 -7.81 1.10
CA GLY A 111 10.64 -8.11 1.94
C GLY A 111 9.51 -7.09 1.81
N THR A 112 9.41 -6.42 0.66
CA THR A 112 8.38 -5.44 0.30
C THR A 112 8.28 -4.24 1.25
N PRO A 113 9.37 -3.53 1.57
CA PRO A 113 9.30 -2.39 2.48
C PRO A 113 8.36 -1.29 1.95
N ARG A 114 7.53 -0.71 2.82
CA ARG A 114 6.58 0.33 2.40
C ARG A 114 7.29 1.66 2.06
N GLY A 115 8.29 2.04 2.85
CA GLY A 115 8.87 3.39 2.78
C GLY A 115 7.91 4.46 3.31
N THR A 116 8.43 5.66 3.55
CA THR A 116 7.64 6.82 3.98
C THR A 116 7.19 7.62 2.76
N PRO A 117 5.91 8.02 2.64
CA PRO A 117 5.47 8.88 1.54
C PRO A 117 6.22 10.22 1.55
N GLY A 118 6.97 10.51 0.48
CA GLY A 118 7.41 11.87 0.16
C GLY A 118 8.54 12.49 1.00
N VAL A 119 9.44 11.72 1.60
CA VAL A 119 10.69 12.28 2.17
C VAL A 119 11.90 11.70 1.44
N GLU A 120 12.55 12.53 0.64
CA GLU A 120 13.90 12.23 0.13
C GLU A 120 14.86 12.26 1.32
N VAL A 121 15.48 11.11 1.64
CA VAL A 121 16.45 11.02 2.72
C VAL A 121 17.83 11.45 2.20
N ASP A 122 18.10 12.76 2.27
CA ASP A 122 19.45 13.26 2.08
C ASP A 122 20.35 12.75 3.21
N ALA A 123 21.29 11.88 2.85
CA ALA A 123 22.27 11.25 3.73
C ALA A 123 23.34 12.24 4.20
N ALA A 124 22.95 13.22 5.02
CA ALA A 124 23.81 13.93 5.95
C ALA A 124 22.94 14.87 6.78
N MET A 125 22.81 14.63 8.09
CA MET A 125 22.86 15.61 9.19
C MET A 125 22.40 14.96 10.51
N PRO A 126 22.85 15.49 11.67
CA PRO A 126 22.97 14.74 12.91
C PRO A 126 21.69 14.73 13.74
N ASP A 127 21.64 13.74 14.62
CA ASP A 127 20.76 13.58 15.78
C ASP A 127 20.23 14.90 16.35
N MET A 128 19.00 15.25 15.96
CA MET A 128 18.11 16.09 16.74
C MET A 128 16.79 15.34 16.89
N GLY A 129 16.63 14.73 18.06
CA GLY A 129 15.49 13.93 18.43
C GLY A 129 14.15 14.55 18.03
N VAL A 130 13.41 13.80 17.23
CA VAL A 130 11.97 13.94 17.07
C VAL A 130 11.41 12.53 17.17
N GLU A 131 10.78 12.25 18.31
CA GLU A 131 9.81 11.16 18.40
C GLU A 131 8.56 11.62 17.64
N GLY A 132 8.17 10.86 16.61
CA GLY A 132 7.02 11.21 15.76
C GLY A 132 6.97 10.33 14.52
N ASP A 133 6.51 9.10 14.72
CA ASP A 133 6.36 8.01 13.76
C ASP A 133 5.54 8.36 12.51
N ALA A 134 6.20 8.38 11.35
CA ALA A 134 5.55 8.40 10.04
C ALA A 134 4.98 7.00 9.71
N GLY A 135 3.89 6.66 10.40
CA GLY A 135 3.25 5.34 10.35
C GLY A 135 2.24 5.09 11.48
N ALA A 136 2.27 5.91 12.54
CA ALA A 136 1.34 5.82 13.65
C ALA A 136 0.01 6.52 13.34
N ILE A 137 -1.07 5.94 13.86
CA ILE A 137 -2.30 6.67 14.11
C ILE A 137 -1.97 7.85 15.05
N PRO A 138 -2.32 9.09 14.72
CA PRO A 138 -2.03 10.24 15.57
C PRO A 138 -2.66 10.05 16.95
N GLU A 139 -2.05 10.59 18.01
CA GLU A 139 -2.58 10.48 19.37
C GLU A 139 -3.95 11.16 19.53
N ARG A 140 -4.22 12.18 18.71
CA ARG A 140 -5.48 12.94 18.67
C ARG A 140 -5.95 13.10 17.22
N PRO A 141 -6.57 12.07 16.63
CA PRO A 141 -7.17 12.19 15.30
C PRO A 141 -8.40 13.11 15.35
N THR A 142 -8.66 13.81 14.25
CA THR A 142 -9.72 14.83 14.11
C THR A 142 -10.41 14.67 12.76
N TRP A 143 -11.62 15.22 12.60
CA TRP A 143 -12.30 15.18 11.32
C TRP A 143 -11.52 15.93 10.25
N ASP A 144 -11.19 17.20 10.51
CA ASP A 144 -10.63 18.10 9.52
C ASP A 144 -9.26 17.64 8.99
N ASP A 145 -8.35 17.24 9.89
CA ASP A 145 -6.98 16.93 9.49
C ASP A 145 -6.82 15.50 8.97
N HIS A 146 -7.65 14.56 9.44
CA HIS A 146 -7.36 13.13 9.30
C HIS A 146 -8.46 12.34 8.58
N ILE A 147 -9.74 12.64 8.84
CA ILE A 147 -10.86 11.83 8.34
C ILE A 147 -11.46 12.42 7.07
N SER A 148 -11.70 13.72 7.05
CA SER A 148 -12.30 14.44 5.92
C SER A 148 -11.57 14.17 4.60
N PRO A 149 -10.22 14.19 4.51
CA PRO A 149 -9.53 13.88 3.26
C PRO A 149 -9.80 12.45 2.74
N ILE A 150 -10.00 11.49 3.65
CA ILE A 150 -10.34 10.11 3.28
C ILE A 150 -11.80 10.03 2.83
N VAL A 151 -12.69 10.69 3.56
CA VAL A 151 -14.13 10.74 3.26
C VAL A 151 -14.38 11.39 1.90
N GLU A 152 -13.73 12.52 1.61
CA GLU A 152 -13.85 13.22 0.32
C GLU A 152 -13.38 12.35 -0.85
N LEU A 153 -12.30 11.58 -0.66
CA LEU A 153 -11.71 10.75 -1.70
C LEU A 153 -12.36 9.38 -1.88
N ASN A 154 -13.16 8.91 -0.92
CA ASN A 154 -13.67 7.53 -0.95
C ASN A 154 -15.17 7.40 -0.70
N CYS A 155 -15.84 8.45 -0.21
CA CYS A 155 -17.23 8.35 0.24
C CYS A 155 -18.10 9.49 -0.30
N ALA A 156 -17.68 10.75 -0.14
CA ALA A 156 -18.48 11.94 -0.40
C ALA A 156 -18.55 12.33 -1.88
N PHE A 157 -18.99 11.39 -2.72
CA PHE A 157 -19.22 11.61 -4.14
C PHE A 157 -20.71 11.79 -4.46
N ALA A 158 -20.98 12.64 -5.44
CA ALA A 158 -22.34 12.90 -5.91
C ALA A 158 -23.01 11.60 -6.37
N GLY A 159 -24.20 11.33 -5.83
CA GLY A 159 -24.96 10.11 -6.13
C GLY A 159 -24.60 8.90 -5.26
N CYS A 160 -23.60 9.01 -4.36
CA CYS A 160 -23.33 8.01 -3.33
C CYS A 160 -23.55 8.60 -1.93
N HIS A 161 -22.59 9.33 -1.36
CA HIS A 161 -22.76 9.97 -0.04
C HIS A 161 -22.49 11.48 -0.06
N ALA A 162 -22.82 12.16 -1.16
CA ALA A 162 -22.86 13.62 -1.25
C ALA A 162 -23.88 14.11 -2.28
N GLY A 163 -24.19 15.40 -2.25
CA GLY A 163 -25.11 16.06 -3.19
C GLY A 163 -26.55 16.17 -2.67
N GLU A 164 -27.49 16.45 -3.58
CA GLU A 164 -28.90 16.70 -3.24
C GLU A 164 -29.67 15.42 -2.87
N GLU A 165 -29.34 14.28 -3.50
CA GLU A 165 -30.00 12.99 -3.28
C GLU A 165 -28.97 11.86 -3.03
N PRO A 166 -28.25 11.88 -1.90
CA PRO A 166 -27.28 10.83 -1.58
C PRO A 166 -27.98 9.51 -1.17
N GLU A 167 -27.34 8.39 -1.49
CA GLU A 167 -27.75 7.06 -1.06
C GLU A 167 -27.84 6.96 0.46
N GLY A 168 -28.89 6.27 0.92
CA GLY A 168 -29.17 6.14 2.34
C GLY A 168 -29.47 7.48 3.04
N HIS A 169 -29.78 8.53 2.28
CA HIS A 169 -29.93 9.91 2.77
C HIS A 169 -28.74 10.36 3.63
N LEU A 170 -27.55 9.82 3.34
CA LEU A 170 -26.34 10.06 4.11
C LEU A 170 -25.45 11.01 3.34
N ASN A 171 -25.27 12.24 3.83
CA ASN A 171 -24.35 13.21 3.26
C ASN A 171 -23.08 13.32 4.12
N LEU A 172 -21.95 12.85 3.57
CA LEU A 172 -20.64 12.84 4.22
C LEU A 172 -19.73 13.98 3.77
N SER A 173 -20.22 14.94 2.98
CA SER A 173 -19.41 16.06 2.50
C SER A 173 -19.05 17.08 3.58
N THR A 174 -19.58 16.94 4.80
CA THR A 174 -19.33 17.83 5.94
C THR A 174 -19.39 17.01 7.23
N TYR A 175 -18.70 17.47 8.28
CA TYR A 175 -18.79 16.86 9.61
C TYR A 175 -20.23 16.88 10.15
N ALA A 176 -20.93 18.01 10.01
CA ALA A 176 -22.34 18.11 10.41
C ALA A 176 -23.24 17.07 9.70
N GLY A 177 -22.96 16.75 8.44
CA GLY A 177 -23.66 15.69 7.72
C GLY A 177 -23.33 14.28 8.24
N PHE A 178 -22.07 14.03 8.58
CA PHE A 178 -21.64 12.81 9.27
C PHE A 178 -22.35 12.65 10.62
N GLU A 179 -22.40 13.71 11.44
CA GLU A 179 -23.09 13.73 12.74
C GLU A 179 -24.60 13.51 12.62
N ALA A 180 -25.22 14.08 11.58
CA ALA A 180 -26.66 13.89 11.34
C ALA A 180 -26.99 12.43 10.99
N GLY A 181 -26.05 11.71 10.39
CA GLY A 181 -26.25 10.34 9.93
C GLY A 181 -27.23 10.23 8.75
N GLY A 182 -27.52 9.00 8.36
CA GLY A 182 -28.48 8.69 7.29
C GLY A 182 -29.75 8.02 7.81
N ILE A 183 -30.48 7.35 6.92
CA ILE A 183 -31.68 6.57 7.27
C ILE A 183 -31.42 5.46 8.30
N ASN A 184 -30.18 5.01 8.43
CA ASN A 184 -29.75 3.96 9.36
C ASN A 184 -29.28 4.52 10.72
N GLY A 185 -29.34 5.84 10.92
CA GLY A 185 -29.03 6.49 12.19
C GLY A 185 -27.55 6.83 12.40
N ASP A 186 -27.14 6.83 13.68
CA ASP A 186 -25.83 7.26 14.14
C ASP A 186 -24.69 6.42 13.55
N LEU A 187 -23.70 7.11 12.97
CA LEU A 187 -22.52 6.49 12.39
C LEU A 187 -21.48 6.11 13.44
N LYS A 188 -21.42 6.83 14.56
CA LYS A 188 -20.37 6.67 15.58
C LYS A 188 -20.65 5.58 16.59
N GLY A 189 -21.89 5.09 16.67
CA GLY A 189 -22.28 4.11 17.70
C GLY A 189 -22.09 4.65 19.12
N GLY A 190 -22.34 5.94 19.34
CA GLY A 190 -22.11 6.59 20.62
C GLY A 190 -20.64 6.76 21.02
N GLY A 191 -19.70 6.71 20.06
CA GLY A 191 -18.26 6.81 20.33
C GLY A 191 -17.59 5.47 20.64
N ASP A 192 -18.32 4.36 20.51
CA ASP A 192 -17.76 3.02 20.59
C ASP A 192 -17.53 2.45 19.17
N PRO A 193 -16.26 2.26 18.74
CA PRO A 193 -15.97 1.73 17.41
C PRO A 193 -16.56 0.35 17.16
N THR A 194 -16.82 -0.46 18.19
CA THR A 194 -17.42 -1.79 18.05
C THR A 194 -18.92 -1.75 17.74
N MET A 195 -19.56 -0.62 18.06
CA MET A 195 -20.98 -0.34 17.83
C MET A 195 -21.20 0.65 16.67
N SER A 196 -20.13 1.16 16.07
CA SER A 196 -20.17 2.15 15.00
C SER A 196 -20.68 1.57 13.68
N LEU A 197 -21.71 2.21 13.12
CA LEU A 197 -22.27 1.84 11.83
C LEU A 197 -21.29 2.10 10.67
N ILE A 198 -20.50 3.18 10.70
CA ILE A 198 -19.50 3.40 9.64
C ILE A 198 -18.42 2.31 9.67
N ILE A 199 -17.95 1.89 10.85
CA ILE A 199 -17.01 0.77 10.97
C ILE A 199 -17.67 -0.55 10.54
N ASP A 200 -18.94 -0.76 10.87
CA ASP A 200 -19.68 -1.95 10.42
C ASP A 200 -19.72 -2.06 8.90
N ARG A 201 -19.94 -0.92 8.22
CA ARG A 201 -19.94 -0.82 6.75
C ARG A 201 -18.53 -0.95 6.16
N LEU A 202 -17.49 -0.43 6.81
CA LEU A 202 -16.11 -0.56 6.33
C LEU A 202 -15.56 -1.98 6.51
N ARG A 203 -16.02 -2.71 7.54
CA ARG A 203 -15.55 -4.07 7.87
C ARG A 203 -16.52 -5.20 7.48
N ALA A 204 -17.67 -4.87 6.90
CA ALA A 204 -18.74 -5.83 6.56
C ALA A 204 -19.14 -6.75 7.74
N ARG A 205 -19.36 -6.15 8.92
CA ARG A 205 -19.76 -6.89 10.13
C ARG A 205 -21.19 -6.55 10.55
N ASN A 206 -21.72 -7.30 11.53
CA ASN A 206 -23.07 -7.13 12.07
C ASN A 206 -24.20 -7.21 11.01
N GLY A 207 -24.00 -7.98 9.95
CA GLY A 207 -24.98 -8.20 8.89
C GLY A 207 -25.01 -7.10 7.82
N TRP A 208 -24.08 -6.14 7.87
CA TRP A 208 -23.94 -5.11 6.84
C TRP A 208 -23.01 -5.55 5.72
N SER A 209 -23.39 -5.21 4.49
CA SER A 209 -22.50 -5.29 3.33
C SER A 209 -21.47 -4.17 3.38
N VAL A 210 -20.31 -4.43 2.77
CA VAL A 210 -19.23 -3.46 2.67
C VAL A 210 -19.64 -2.23 1.86
N MET A 211 -19.16 -1.05 2.25
CA MET A 211 -19.21 0.16 1.42
C MET A 211 -17.79 0.60 1.04
N PRO A 212 -17.57 1.12 -0.18
CA PRO A 212 -18.56 1.33 -1.26
C PRO A 212 -19.04 0.02 -1.93
N ASP A 213 -20.31 -0.02 -2.36
CA ASP A 213 -20.90 -1.22 -3.00
C ASP A 213 -20.18 -1.57 -4.31
N GLY A 214 -19.68 -2.81 -4.41
CA GLY A 214 -18.86 -3.27 -5.53
C GLY A 214 -17.52 -2.55 -5.72
N GLY A 215 -17.18 -1.60 -4.83
CA GLY A 215 -15.94 -0.82 -4.87
C GLY A 215 -14.85 -1.38 -3.95
N PRO A 216 -13.64 -0.79 -3.99
CA PRO A 216 -12.54 -1.19 -3.11
C PRO A 216 -12.83 -0.83 -1.65
N MET A 217 -12.40 -1.70 -0.73
CA MET A 217 -12.35 -1.34 0.69
C MET A 217 -11.28 -0.29 0.94
N LEU A 218 -11.48 0.54 1.97
CA LEU A 218 -10.41 1.38 2.50
C LEU A 218 -9.23 0.51 2.98
N PRO A 219 -7.98 0.99 2.85
CA PRO A 219 -6.83 0.35 3.47
C PRO A 219 -7.03 0.18 4.97
N GLU A 220 -6.51 -0.91 5.53
CA GLU A 220 -6.68 -1.27 6.94
C GLU A 220 -6.24 -0.15 7.90
N MET A 221 -5.15 0.56 7.59
CA MET A 221 -4.69 1.70 8.40
C MET A 221 -5.72 2.84 8.44
N GLN A 222 -6.40 3.13 7.32
CA GLN A 222 -7.44 4.17 7.29
C GLN A 222 -8.65 3.72 8.11
N ILE A 223 -9.05 2.44 8.05
CA ILE A 223 -10.12 1.92 8.90
C ILE A 223 -9.75 2.04 10.38
N GLN A 224 -8.50 1.71 10.75
CA GLN A 224 -8.00 1.89 12.12
C GLN A 224 -7.99 3.36 12.55
N LEU A 225 -7.72 4.29 11.64
CA LEU A 225 -7.82 5.72 11.89
C LEU A 225 -9.27 6.14 12.21
N PHE A 226 -10.26 5.64 11.48
CA PHE A 226 -11.67 5.83 11.83
C PHE A 226 -12.01 5.23 13.20
N GLU A 227 -11.51 4.03 13.52
CA GLU A 227 -11.74 3.39 14.82
C GLU A 227 -11.15 4.21 15.97
N ALA A 228 -9.92 4.69 15.82
CA ALA A 228 -9.25 5.53 16.81
C ALA A 228 -9.95 6.89 16.97
N TRP A 229 -10.35 7.50 15.86
CA TRP A 229 -11.09 8.76 15.87
C TRP A 229 -12.44 8.63 16.57
N ILE A 230 -13.21 7.59 16.27
CA ILE A 230 -14.48 7.33 16.95
C ILE A 230 -14.27 7.06 18.45
N ALA A 231 -13.27 6.27 18.81
CA ALA A 231 -12.91 6.01 20.21
C ALA A 231 -12.52 7.28 20.97
N ALA A 232 -11.93 8.26 20.28
CA ALA A 232 -11.60 9.58 20.83
C ALA A 232 -12.83 10.51 20.95
N GLY A 233 -14.03 10.03 20.62
CA GLY A 233 -15.26 10.82 20.63
C GLY A 233 -15.57 11.53 19.31
N ALA A 234 -14.83 11.18 18.25
CA ALA A 234 -14.95 11.74 16.90
C ALA A 234 -14.90 13.28 16.85
N PRO A 235 -13.85 13.93 17.41
CA PRO A 235 -13.76 15.38 17.40
C PRO A 235 -13.65 15.96 15.98
N GLU A 236 -14.26 17.13 15.77
CA GLU A 236 -14.15 17.87 14.50
C GLU A 236 -12.73 18.46 14.34
N GLU A 237 -12.25 19.15 15.38
CA GLU A 237 -10.95 19.85 15.51
C GLU A 237 -10.13 19.35 16.71
#